data_AF-A0A6M1LBQ3-F1
#
_entry.id   AF-A0A6M1LBQ3-F1
#
_cell.length_a   1.000
_cell.length_b   1.000
_cell.length_c   1.000
_cell.angle_alpha   90.00
_cell.angle_beta   90.00
_cell.angle_gamma   90.00
#
_symmetry.space_group_name_H-M   'P 1'
#
loop_
_entity.id
_entity.type
_entity.pdbx_description
1 polymer ?
#
loop_
_entity_poly.entity_id
_entity_poly.type
_entity_poly.pdbx_seq_one_letter_code
_entity_poly.pdbx_strand_id
1 'polypeptide(L)'
;MAVPLSAVLLITSGCVDSAHEDARGSITAHIEQVAADATEWARQDQTSGSPSGTREILDRIVATVHANARELSSDVTEPDVDGIGSLGEVRLVLEGTGSGWLWSQVEALYIFCARFEVTRSPGQPRIVSAELFDCPPDAVPSGWRPTAPAAPSATSS
;
A
#
# COMPACT_ATOMS: atom_id res chain seq x y z
N MET A 1 -29.07 19.48 28.15
CA MET A 1 -27.68 19.45 28.68
C MET A 1 -26.76 19.69 27.51
N ALA A 2 -26.02 20.80 27.51
CA ALA A 2 -25.10 21.15 26.43
C ALA A 2 -23.77 20.43 26.65
N VAL A 3 -23.36 19.60 25.70
CA VAL A 3 -22.02 18.98 25.72
C VAL A 3 -21.01 20.09 25.42
N PRO A 4 -19.97 20.30 26.24
CA PRO A 4 -18.98 21.33 25.99
C PRO A 4 -18.23 21.02 24.68
N LEU A 5 -18.10 22.02 23.80
CA LEU A 5 -17.43 21.94 22.50
C LEU A 5 -16.02 21.31 22.57
N SER A 6 -15.33 21.44 23.71
CA SER A 6 -14.02 20.83 23.95
C SER A 6 -14.06 19.29 24.02
N ALA A 7 -15.18 18.70 24.47
CA ALA A 7 -15.35 17.24 24.49
C ALA A 7 -15.64 16.69 23.08
N VAL A 8 -16.35 17.46 22.25
CA VAL A 8 -16.64 17.07 20.86
C VAL A 8 -15.36 17.01 20.02
N LEU A 9 -14.44 17.96 20.21
CA LEU A 9 -13.19 18.02 19.44
C LEU A 9 -12.21 16.87 19.75
N LEU A 10 -12.09 16.48 21.03
CA LEU A 10 -11.22 15.37 21.43
C LEU A 10 -11.74 14.01 20.95
N ILE A 11 -13.07 13.84 20.93
CA ILE A 11 -13.70 12.62 20.43
C ILE A 11 -13.51 12.52 18.91
N THR A 12 -13.65 13.61 18.15
CA THR A 12 -13.43 13.58 16.70
C THR A 12 -11.97 13.31 16.33
N SER A 13 -11.01 13.86 17.07
CA SER A 13 -9.58 13.63 16.80
C SER A 13 -9.22 12.16 17.02
N GLY A 14 -9.53 11.60 18.21
CA GLY A 14 -9.24 10.20 18.50
C GLY A 14 -9.99 9.21 17.59
N CYS A 15 -11.13 9.59 17.01
CA CYS A 15 -11.83 8.77 16.02
C CYS A 15 -11.13 8.73 14.66
N VAL A 16 -10.63 9.89 14.19
CA VAL A 16 -9.87 9.99 12.94
C VAL A 16 -8.55 9.24 13.06
N ASP A 17 -7.91 9.32 14.23
CA ASP A 17 -6.65 8.62 14.51
C ASP A 17 -6.84 7.10 14.46
N SER A 18 -7.86 6.54 15.14
CA SER A 18 -8.09 5.08 15.13
C SER A 18 -8.45 4.52 13.76
N ALA A 19 -9.29 5.21 12.97
CA ALA A 19 -9.64 4.75 11.63
C ALA A 19 -8.43 4.87 10.67
N HIS A 20 -7.61 5.92 10.82
CA HIS A 20 -6.37 6.05 10.05
C HIS A 20 -5.36 4.95 10.40
N GLU A 21 -5.20 4.62 11.68
CA GLU A 21 -4.32 3.53 12.15
C GLU A 21 -4.79 2.16 11.64
N ASP A 22 -6.11 1.90 11.63
CA ASP A 22 -6.71 0.68 11.07
C ASP A 22 -6.41 0.55 9.56
N ALA A 23 -6.67 1.61 8.79
CA ALA A 23 -6.38 1.65 7.35
C ALA A 23 -4.88 1.47 7.07
N ARG A 24 -4.03 2.15 7.84
CA ARG A 24 -2.56 2.06 7.72
C ARG A 24 -2.06 0.66 8.04
N GLY A 25 -2.59 0.04 9.10
CA GLY A 25 -2.24 -1.32 9.50
C GLY A 25 -2.59 -2.35 8.42
N SER A 26 -3.79 -2.24 7.85
CA SER A 26 -4.26 -3.11 6.76
C SER A 26 -3.34 -3.02 5.52
N ILE A 27 -3.03 -1.81 5.06
CA ILE A 27 -2.14 -1.64 3.91
C ILE A 27 -0.72 -2.11 4.22
N THR A 28 -0.19 -1.80 5.41
CA THR A 28 1.16 -2.23 5.81
C THR A 28 1.28 -3.75 5.74
N ALA A 29 0.34 -4.47 6.35
CA ALA A 29 0.32 -5.93 6.31
C ALA A 29 0.23 -6.47 4.86
N HIS A 30 -0.57 -5.82 4.01
CA HIS A 30 -0.69 -6.20 2.61
C HIS A 30 0.61 -6.01 1.82
N ILE A 31 1.25 -4.85 1.91
CA ILE A 31 2.49 -4.58 1.16
C ILE A 31 3.67 -5.43 1.67
N GLU A 32 3.72 -5.74 2.97
CA GLU A 32 4.71 -6.65 3.54
C GLU A 32 4.53 -8.07 3.01
N GLN A 33 3.28 -8.54 2.92
CA GLN A 33 2.98 -9.84 2.31
C GLN A 33 3.40 -9.88 0.84
N VAL A 34 3.07 -8.86 0.05
CA VAL A 34 3.50 -8.78 -1.36
C VAL A 34 5.03 -8.77 -1.49
N ALA A 35 5.73 -8.07 -0.61
CA ALA A 35 7.19 -8.05 -0.61
C ALA A 35 7.81 -9.43 -0.27
N ALA A 36 7.21 -10.14 0.70
CA ALA A 36 7.62 -11.50 1.05
C ALA A 36 7.40 -12.47 -0.13
N ASP A 37 6.23 -12.42 -0.77
CA ASP A 37 5.91 -13.22 -1.95
C ASP A 37 6.85 -12.90 -3.13
N ALA A 38 7.13 -11.62 -3.36
CA ALA A 38 8.04 -11.17 -4.42
C ALA A 38 9.49 -11.60 -4.19
N THR A 39 9.94 -11.63 -2.93
CA THR A 39 11.24 -12.20 -2.56
C THR A 39 11.29 -13.69 -2.87
N GLU A 40 10.21 -14.44 -2.63
CA GLU A 40 10.15 -15.86 -2.96
C GLU A 40 10.13 -16.12 -4.47
N TRP A 41 9.41 -15.31 -5.27
CA TRP A 41 9.47 -15.38 -6.73
C TRP A 41 10.90 -15.18 -7.25
N ALA A 42 11.57 -14.13 -6.74
CA ALA A 42 12.95 -13.82 -7.10
C ALA A 42 13.95 -14.92 -6.68
N ARG A 43 13.62 -15.72 -5.67
CA ARG A 43 14.41 -16.89 -5.23
C ARG A 43 14.17 -18.10 -6.12
N GLN A 44 12.92 -18.37 -6.51
CA GLN A 44 12.56 -19.50 -7.37
C GLN A 44 13.13 -19.34 -8.78
N ASP A 45 13.19 -18.12 -9.32
CA ASP A 45 13.73 -17.88 -10.66
C ASP A 45 15.25 -18.10 -10.79
N GLN A 46 15.99 -18.10 -9.67
CA GLN A 46 17.41 -18.48 -9.67
C GLN A 46 17.62 -19.98 -9.95
N THR A 47 16.57 -20.80 -9.80
CA THR A 47 16.63 -22.25 -10.03
C THR A 47 16.19 -22.65 -11.45
N SER A 48 15.49 -21.77 -12.18
CA SER A 48 14.94 -22.04 -13.52
C SER A 48 15.90 -21.71 -14.66
N GLY A 49 17.08 -21.14 -14.36
CA GLY A 49 18.16 -20.88 -15.34
C GLY A 49 17.90 -19.71 -16.30
N SER A 50 16.75 -19.05 -16.21
CA SER A 50 16.41 -17.82 -16.93
C SER A 50 16.12 -16.75 -15.88
N PRO A 51 17.01 -15.78 -15.64
CA PRO A 51 16.75 -14.76 -14.64
C PRO A 51 15.58 -13.91 -15.13
N SER A 52 14.44 -13.98 -14.44
CA SER A 52 13.43 -12.94 -14.54
C SER A 52 14.14 -11.60 -14.30
N GLY A 53 13.94 -10.65 -15.21
CA GLY A 53 14.55 -9.33 -15.07
C GLY A 53 14.04 -8.66 -13.80
N THR A 54 14.78 -7.71 -13.22
CA THR A 54 14.26 -6.89 -12.12
C THR A 54 12.91 -6.27 -12.51
N ARG A 55 12.77 -5.82 -13.77
CA ARG A 55 11.51 -5.41 -14.39
C ARG A 55 10.34 -6.37 -14.15
N GLU A 56 10.52 -7.66 -14.37
CA GLU A 56 9.44 -8.64 -14.27
C GLU A 56 8.95 -8.81 -12.83
N ILE A 57 9.88 -8.75 -11.87
CA ILE A 57 9.54 -8.73 -10.43
C ILE A 57 8.73 -7.46 -10.11
N LEU A 58 9.17 -6.30 -10.58
CA LEU A 58 8.51 -5.02 -10.36
C LEU A 58 7.10 -4.99 -10.99
N ASP A 59 6.95 -5.43 -12.24
CA ASP A 59 5.66 -5.49 -12.94
C ASP A 59 4.71 -6.46 -12.23
N ARG A 60 5.22 -7.58 -11.69
CA ARG A 60 4.41 -8.54 -10.93
C ARG A 60 3.98 -7.99 -9.57
N ILE A 61 4.81 -7.18 -8.90
CA ILE A 61 4.42 -6.46 -7.69
C ILE A 61 3.24 -5.54 -7.99
N VAL A 62 3.35 -4.69 -9.03
CA VAL A 62 2.26 -3.78 -9.46
C VAL A 62 0.96 -4.56 -9.69
N ALA A 63 1.02 -5.63 -10.49
CA ALA A 63 -0.14 -6.46 -10.78
C ALA A 63 -0.77 -7.11 -9.53
N THR A 64 0.05 -7.53 -8.57
CA THR A 64 -0.43 -8.19 -7.34
C THR A 64 -1.08 -7.20 -6.39
N VAL A 65 -0.49 -6.00 -6.25
CA VAL A 65 -1.08 -4.92 -5.47
C VAL A 65 -2.38 -4.47 -6.12
N HIS A 66 -2.41 -4.24 -7.44
CA HIS A 66 -3.62 -3.84 -8.16
C HIS A 66 -4.79 -4.85 -8.03
N ALA A 67 -4.48 -6.15 -7.91
CA ALA A 67 -5.50 -7.19 -7.75
C ALA A 67 -6.14 -7.22 -6.36
N ASN A 68 -5.45 -6.72 -5.33
CA ASN A 68 -5.86 -6.88 -3.92
C ASN A 68 -6.05 -5.54 -3.18
N ALA A 69 -5.55 -4.46 -3.74
CA ALA A 69 -5.65 -3.11 -3.23
C ALA A 69 -5.95 -2.15 -4.39
N ARG A 70 -6.56 -1.01 -4.05
CA ARG A 70 -6.93 -0.03 -5.05
C ARG A 70 -5.78 0.94 -5.30
N GLU A 71 -5.07 0.69 -6.40
CA GLU A 71 -3.97 1.51 -6.86
C GLU A 71 -4.46 2.71 -7.67
N LEU A 72 -3.90 3.89 -7.38
CA LEU A 72 -4.19 5.15 -8.07
C LEU A 72 -3.13 5.52 -9.11
N SER A 73 -1.88 5.14 -8.88
CA SER A 73 -0.75 5.35 -9.79
C SER A 73 0.44 4.47 -9.39
N SER A 74 1.26 4.11 -10.38
CA SER A 74 2.54 3.40 -10.20
C SER A 74 3.67 4.10 -10.97
N ASP A 75 4.84 4.26 -10.36
CA ASP A 75 6.08 4.66 -11.05
C ASP A 75 7.14 3.58 -10.87
N VAL A 76 7.83 3.20 -11.94
CA VAL A 76 8.81 2.10 -11.95
C VAL A 76 10.15 2.60 -12.46
N THR A 77 11.17 2.58 -11.60
CA THR A 77 12.53 3.02 -11.92
C THR A 77 13.50 1.84 -11.84
N GLU A 78 14.37 1.68 -12.84
CA GLU A 78 15.45 0.67 -12.88
C GLU A 78 16.81 1.37 -12.92
N PRO A 79 17.46 1.60 -11.76
CA PRO A 79 18.65 2.41 -11.69
C PRO A 79 19.95 1.70 -12.09
N ASP A 80 20.03 0.36 -12.15
CA ASP A 80 21.35 -0.28 -12.39
C ASP A 80 21.36 -1.64 -13.13
N VAL A 81 22.44 -1.81 -13.90
CA VAL A 81 22.80 -2.91 -14.83
C VAL A 81 23.84 -3.88 -14.24
N ASP A 82 24.51 -3.54 -13.14
CA ASP A 82 25.62 -4.32 -12.57
C ASP A 82 25.18 -5.44 -11.59
N GLY A 83 23.89 -5.50 -11.24
CA GLY A 83 23.29 -6.67 -10.58
C GLY A 83 23.60 -6.86 -9.08
N ILE A 84 24.16 -5.86 -8.40
CA ILE A 84 24.38 -5.78 -6.94
C ILE A 84 23.98 -4.38 -6.46
N GLY A 85 23.35 -4.28 -5.29
CA GLY A 85 22.84 -3.01 -4.73
C GLY A 85 21.34 -2.85 -5.00
N SER A 86 20.88 -1.59 -5.16
CA SER A 86 19.51 -1.29 -5.55
C SER A 86 19.33 -1.57 -7.03
N LEU A 87 18.43 -2.48 -7.37
CA LEU A 87 18.20 -2.95 -8.73
C LEU A 87 17.00 -2.28 -9.39
N GLY A 88 16.07 -1.76 -8.58
CA GLY A 88 14.83 -1.17 -9.05
C GLY A 88 13.88 -0.83 -7.92
N GLU A 89 13.03 0.17 -8.17
CA GLU A 89 11.96 0.55 -7.26
C GLU A 89 10.63 0.72 -7.98
N VAL A 90 9.55 0.40 -7.26
CA VAL A 90 8.16 0.73 -7.63
C VAL A 90 7.60 1.62 -6.55
N ARG A 91 7.01 2.75 -6.94
CA ARG A 91 6.25 3.63 -6.05
C ARG A 91 4.78 3.56 -6.41
N LEU A 92 3.94 3.25 -5.43
CA LEU A 92 2.50 3.12 -5.59
C LEU A 92 1.77 4.15 -4.75
N VAL A 93 0.67 4.68 -5.28
CA VAL A 93 -0.31 5.45 -4.53
C VAL A 93 -1.51 4.54 -4.29
N LEU A 94 -1.82 4.27 -3.02
CA LEU A 94 -2.81 3.29 -2.59
C LEU A 94 -3.94 3.96 -1.82
N GLU A 95 -5.15 3.44 -2.00
CA GLU A 95 -6.33 3.81 -1.23
C GLU A 95 -6.58 2.77 -0.13
N GLY A 96 -6.71 3.24 1.12
CA GLY A 96 -7.01 2.43 2.29
C GLY A 96 -8.32 2.83 2.94
N THR A 97 -9.01 1.85 3.50
CA THR A 97 -10.26 2.05 4.25
C THR A 97 -10.04 1.75 5.71
N GLY A 98 -10.56 2.62 6.59
CA GLY A 98 -10.50 2.41 8.03
C GLY A 98 -11.85 2.61 8.69
N SER A 99 -12.11 1.85 9.76
CA SER A 99 -13.38 1.90 10.49
C SER A 99 -13.20 2.42 11.92
N GLY A 100 -13.99 3.43 12.30
CA GLY A 100 -13.98 4.01 13.64
C GLY A 100 -15.01 3.37 14.58
N TRP A 101 -14.68 3.21 15.86
CA TRP A 101 -15.49 2.50 16.87
C TRP A 101 -16.90 3.07 17.12
N LEU A 102 -17.14 4.37 16.87
CA LEU A 102 -18.47 5.01 17.03
C LEU A 102 -19.29 5.04 15.74
N TRP A 103 -18.66 4.73 14.59
CA TRP A 103 -19.21 4.88 13.25
C TRP A 103 -18.86 3.62 12.46
N SER A 104 -19.18 2.44 13.01
CA SER A 104 -18.95 1.12 12.38
C SER A 104 -19.66 0.92 11.02
N GLN A 105 -20.21 2.00 10.44
CA GLN A 105 -20.90 2.08 9.16
C GLN A 105 -20.32 3.17 8.22
N VAL A 106 -19.29 3.93 8.66
CA VAL A 106 -18.64 4.96 7.84
C VAL A 106 -17.18 4.56 7.66
N GLU A 107 -16.91 3.87 6.55
CA GLU A 107 -15.54 3.67 6.08
C GLU A 107 -14.96 5.02 5.67
N ALA A 108 -13.92 5.44 6.37
CA ALA A 108 -13.12 6.59 5.97
C ALA A 108 -12.06 6.13 4.97
N LEU A 109 -11.87 6.93 3.92
CA LEU A 109 -10.88 6.68 2.88
C LEU A 109 -9.62 7.49 3.16
N TYR A 110 -8.49 6.82 3.06
CA TYR A 110 -7.16 7.37 3.29
C TYR A 110 -6.27 7.05 2.10
N ILE A 111 -5.34 7.94 1.76
CA ILE A 111 -4.39 7.74 0.69
C ILE A 111 -3.01 7.54 1.29
N PHE A 112 -2.33 6.49 0.86
CA PHE A 112 -0.99 6.15 1.32
C PHE A 112 -0.06 5.91 0.14
N CYS A 113 1.23 6.13 0.34
CA CYS A 113 2.23 5.87 -0.67
C CYS A 113 3.09 4.69 -0.20
N ALA A 114 3.24 3.70 -1.08
CA ALA A 114 4.07 2.54 -0.84
C ALA A 114 5.28 2.58 -1.77
N ARG A 115 6.44 2.17 -1.27
CA ARG A 115 7.64 1.93 -2.07
C ARG A 115 8.06 0.49 -1.92
N PHE A 116 8.25 -0.19 -3.04
CA PHE A 116 8.89 -1.49 -3.13
C PHE A 116 10.28 -1.29 -3.72
N GLU A 117 11.31 -1.83 -3.07
CA GLU A 117 12.67 -1.77 -3.54
C GLU A 117 13.22 -3.19 -3.69
N VAL A 118 13.79 -3.49 -4.87
CA VAL A 118 14.47 -4.75 -5.14
C VAL A 118 15.96 -4.52 -4.93
N THR A 119 16.54 -5.23 -3.97
CA THR A 119 17.97 -5.15 -3.67
C THR A 119 18.65 -6.50 -3.82
N ARG A 120 19.97 -6.49 -4.02
CA ARG A 120 20.77 -7.73 -4.00
C ARG A 120 22.13 -7.51 -3.36
N SER A 121 22.42 -8.32 -2.35
CA SER A 121 23.75 -8.38 -1.73
C SER A 121 24.65 -9.39 -2.46
N PRO A 122 25.98 -9.23 -2.43
CA PRO A 122 26.91 -10.19 -3.02
C PRO A 122 26.68 -11.62 -2.48
N GLY A 123 26.53 -12.59 -3.39
CA GLY A 123 26.31 -13.99 -3.02
C GLY A 123 24.95 -14.31 -2.37
N GLN A 124 24.02 -13.35 -2.37
CA GLN A 124 22.66 -13.54 -1.86
C GLN A 124 21.63 -13.45 -3.01
N PRO A 125 20.43 -14.04 -2.83
CA PRO A 125 19.32 -13.80 -3.74
C PRO A 125 18.89 -12.32 -3.70
N ARG A 126 18.09 -11.91 -4.69
CA ARG A 126 17.40 -10.63 -4.62
C ARG A 126 16.39 -10.65 -3.47
N ILE A 127 16.24 -9.53 -2.78
CA ILE A 127 15.28 -9.31 -1.70
C ILE A 127 14.41 -8.13 -2.10
N VAL A 128 13.12 -8.23 -1.83
CA VAL A 128 12.17 -7.12 -2.00
C VAL A 128 11.79 -6.61 -0.63
N SER A 129 12.01 -5.32 -0.39
CA SER A 129 11.50 -4.63 0.80
C SER A 129 10.37 -3.69 0.42
N ALA A 130 9.41 -3.51 1.34
CA ALA A 130 8.32 -2.56 1.20
C ALA A 130 8.32 -1.54 2.33
N GLU A 131 7.92 -0.31 2.04
CA GLU A 131 7.76 0.76 3.01
C GLU A 131 6.49 1.56 2.72
N LEU A 132 5.73 1.87 3.78
CA LEU A 132 4.54 2.73 3.72
C LEU A 132 4.85 4.11 4.31
N PHE A 133 4.55 5.16 3.56
CA PHE A 133 4.73 6.54 3.98
C PHE A 133 3.55 7.41 3.54
N ASP A 134 3.43 8.59 4.14
CA ASP A 134 2.37 9.52 3.79
C ASP A 134 2.65 10.12 2.40
N CYS A 135 1.64 10.13 1.55
CA CYS A 135 1.79 10.67 0.20
C CYS A 135 2.08 12.17 0.23
N PRO A 136 3.03 12.67 -0.58
CA PRO A 136 3.16 14.10 -0.78
C PRO A 136 1.88 14.63 -1.48
N PRO A 137 1.52 15.90 -1.27
CA PRO A 137 0.23 16.44 -1.71
C PRO A 137 0.00 16.39 -3.23
N ASP A 138 1.06 16.28 -4.01
CA ASP A 138 1.08 16.18 -5.46
C ASP A 138 1.02 14.73 -6.00
N ALA A 139 1.12 13.71 -5.15
CA ALA A 139 1.07 12.31 -5.59
C ALA A 139 -0.34 11.84 -5.97
N VAL A 140 -1.39 12.51 -5.51
CA VAL A 140 -2.78 12.14 -5.86
C VAL A 140 -3.12 12.66 -7.26
N PRO A 141 -3.51 11.79 -8.22
CA PRO A 141 -3.82 12.22 -9.57
C PRO A 141 -4.89 13.32 -9.62
N SER A 142 -4.65 14.35 -10.42
CA SER A 142 -5.60 15.44 -10.59
C SER A 142 -6.92 14.92 -11.16
N GLY A 143 -8.01 15.06 -10.40
CA GLY A 143 -9.34 14.58 -10.78
C GLY A 143 -9.73 13.23 -10.17
N TRP A 144 -8.87 12.62 -9.35
CA TRP A 144 -9.27 11.50 -8.50
C TRP A 144 -10.43 11.91 -7.59
N ARG A 145 -11.44 11.03 -7.49
CA ARG A 145 -12.54 11.16 -6.55
C ARG A 145 -12.57 9.91 -5.68
N PRO A 146 -12.74 10.04 -4.36
CA PRO A 146 -12.98 8.90 -3.51
C PRO A 146 -14.21 8.16 -4.04
N THR A 147 -14.08 6.85 -4.25
CA THR A 147 -15.26 6.03 -4.55
C THR A 147 -16.04 5.93 -3.27
N ALA A 148 -17.32 6.30 -3.30
CA ALA A 148 -18.16 6.14 -2.12
C ALA A 148 -18.04 4.69 -1.62
N PRO A 149 -17.80 4.46 -0.32
CA PRO A 149 -17.83 3.11 0.22
C PRO A 149 -19.18 2.48 -0.14
N ALA A 150 -19.17 1.18 -0.46
CA ALA A 150 -20.38 0.48 -0.84
C ALA A 150 -21.39 0.64 0.30
N ALA A 151 -22.52 1.32 0.04
CA ALA A 151 -23.57 1.46 1.04
C ALA A 151 -23.96 0.04 1.51
N PRO A 152 -24.08 -0.19 2.84
CA PRO A 152 -24.51 -1.50 3.31
C PRO A 152 -25.85 -1.79 2.64
N SER A 153 -25.92 -2.90 1.90
CA SER A 153 -27.16 -3.36 1.32
C SER A 153 -28.13 -3.55 2.49
N ALA A 154 -29.14 -2.70 2.57
CA ALA A 154 -30.19 -2.81 3.58
C ALA A 154 -30.94 -4.11 3.31
N THR A 155 -30.49 -5.20 3.92
CA THR A 155 -31.27 -6.44 3.99
C THR A 155 -32.50 -6.13 4.83
N SER A 156 -33.59 -5.83 4.15
CA SER A 156 -34.90 -5.75 4.79
C SER A 156 -35.32 -7.16 5.18
N SER A 157 -35.53 -7.40 6.46
CA SER A 157 -36.21 -8.59 6.98
C SER A 157 -37.13 -8.19 8.11
#